data_AF-A0A0F7HK03-F1
#
_entry.id   AF-A0A0F7HK03-F1
#
_cell.length_a   1.000
_cell.length_b   1.000
_cell.length_c   1.000
_cell.angle_alpha   90.00
_cell.angle_beta   90.00
_cell.angle_gamma   90.00
#
_symmetry.space_group_name_H-M   'P 1'
#
loop_
_entity.id
_entity.type
_entity.pdbx_description
1 polymer ?
#
loop_
_entity_poly.entity_id
_entity_poly.type
_entity_poly.pdbx_seq_one_letter_code
_entity_poly.pdbx_strand_id
1 'polypeptide(L)'
;MITDNQKPPIEDMLTGLTGKIQNVWESVEVAAFEVSIINVDGTRAANLTKLREEMKKRYGVKRHGCIRGIYMIYVYNTNLKGGEKKLFYIGESRKSVFSRLKRHFSKVEKQKIEGAPARYKSFSNLFDEGMKIEVKILRLKTEENLLYRRLLEEILTLSEKPKYIDDLNNNLVKRNPVEL
;
A
#
# COMPACT_ATOMS: atom_id res chain seq x y z
N MET A 1 8.56 -31.84 -30.03
CA MET A 1 9.22 -32.13 -28.74
C MET A 1 9.76 -30.81 -28.22
N ILE A 2 9.25 -30.32 -27.08
CA ILE A 2 9.89 -29.22 -26.36
C ILE A 2 11.14 -29.84 -25.73
N THR A 3 12.33 -29.39 -26.11
CA THR A 3 13.58 -29.81 -25.46
C THR A 3 13.64 -29.18 -24.07
N ASP A 4 14.05 -29.93 -23.04
CA ASP A 4 14.06 -29.53 -21.62
C ASP A 4 14.82 -28.22 -21.28
N ASN A 5 15.57 -27.66 -22.24
CA ASN A 5 16.38 -26.43 -22.05
C ASN A 5 15.77 -25.16 -22.67
N GLN A 6 14.54 -25.19 -23.18
CA GLN A 6 13.88 -23.99 -23.72
C GLN A 6 12.87 -23.41 -22.74
N LYS A 7 12.90 -22.08 -22.58
CA LYS A 7 11.88 -21.36 -21.81
C LYS A 7 10.51 -21.59 -22.48
N PRO A 8 9.45 -21.87 -21.72
CA PRO A 8 8.11 -21.89 -22.27
C PRO A 8 7.76 -20.54 -22.92
N PRO A 9 6.99 -20.53 -24.02
CA PRO A 9 6.53 -19.29 -24.63
C PRO A 9 5.64 -18.52 -23.65
N ILE A 10 5.98 -17.25 -23.41
CA ILE A 10 5.31 -16.44 -22.38
C ILE A 10 3.94 -15.92 -22.84
N GLU A 11 3.74 -15.72 -24.14
CA GLU A 11 2.53 -15.15 -24.72
C GLU A 11 1.29 -16.02 -24.45
N ASP A 12 1.43 -17.33 -24.61
CA ASP A 12 0.35 -18.30 -24.32
C ASP A 12 0.00 -18.33 -22.84
N MET A 13 1.01 -18.22 -21.96
CA MET A 13 0.81 -18.15 -20.51
C MET A 13 0.09 -16.87 -20.09
N LEU A 14 0.37 -15.74 -20.75
CA LEU A 14 -0.23 -14.45 -20.46
C LEU A 14 -1.68 -14.37 -20.91
N THR A 15 -2.03 -14.92 -22.07
CA THR A 15 -3.39 -14.81 -22.64
C THR A 15 -4.45 -15.40 -21.71
N GLY A 16 -4.23 -16.62 -21.20
CA GLY A 16 -5.13 -17.25 -20.24
C GLY A 16 -5.13 -16.58 -18.86
N LEU A 17 -4.01 -15.94 -18.50
CA LEU A 17 -3.86 -15.22 -17.23
C LEU A 17 -4.58 -13.86 -17.25
N THR A 18 -4.52 -13.12 -18.36
CA THR A 18 -5.16 -11.81 -18.52
C THR A 18 -6.65 -11.88 -18.27
N GLY A 19 -7.34 -12.87 -18.86
CA GLY A 19 -8.78 -13.06 -18.63
C GLY A 19 -9.13 -13.34 -17.16
N LYS A 20 -8.33 -14.17 -16.48
CA LYS A 20 -8.52 -14.46 -15.05
C LYS A 20 -8.27 -13.23 -14.18
N ILE A 21 -7.21 -12.46 -14.47
CA ILE A 21 -6.91 -11.21 -13.76
C ILE A 21 -8.04 -10.22 -13.93
N GLN A 22 -8.57 -10.04 -15.14
CA GLN A 22 -9.66 -9.14 -15.44
C GLN A 22 -10.93 -9.52 -14.64
N ASN A 23 -11.30 -10.79 -14.63
CA ASN A 23 -12.45 -11.27 -13.85
C ASN A 23 -12.27 -11.02 -12.34
N VAL A 24 -11.07 -11.26 -11.82
CA VAL A 24 -10.76 -10.94 -10.41
C VAL A 24 -10.86 -9.44 -10.17
N TRP A 25 -10.32 -8.61 -11.07
CA TRP A 25 -10.34 -7.16 -10.98
C TRP A 25 -11.77 -6.60 -10.92
N GLU A 26 -12.67 -7.09 -11.78
CA GLU A 26 -14.08 -6.69 -11.81
C GLU A 26 -14.83 -7.04 -10.52
N SER A 27 -14.39 -8.08 -9.81
CA SER A 27 -14.99 -8.49 -8.54
C SER A 27 -14.49 -7.71 -7.30
N VAL A 28 -13.47 -6.85 -7.47
CA VAL A 28 -12.85 -6.09 -6.38
C VAL A 28 -13.82 -5.04 -5.82
N GLU A 29 -13.97 -5.03 -4.50
CA GLU A 29 -14.68 -3.93 -3.83
C GLU A 29 -13.72 -2.79 -3.49
N VAL A 30 -14.05 -1.58 -3.95
CA VAL A 30 -13.20 -0.40 -3.74
C VAL A 30 -13.82 0.56 -2.74
N ALA A 31 -13.02 1.05 -1.80
CA ALA A 31 -13.38 2.18 -0.95
C ALA A 31 -12.16 3.03 -0.61
N ALA A 32 -12.37 4.32 -0.41
CA ALA A 32 -11.37 5.26 0.10
C ALA A 32 -11.77 5.74 1.50
N PHE A 33 -10.76 5.98 2.33
CA PHE A 33 -10.91 6.37 3.73
C PHE A 33 -9.96 7.53 4.03
N GLU A 34 -10.49 8.64 4.52
CA GLU A 34 -9.65 9.70 5.07
C GLU A 34 -9.14 9.27 6.45
N VAL A 35 -7.83 9.33 6.66
CA VAL A 35 -7.23 8.99 7.95
C VAL A 35 -7.19 10.25 8.81
N SER A 36 -8.05 10.32 9.81
CA SER A 36 -8.01 11.40 10.80
C SER A 36 -6.70 11.36 11.59
N ILE A 37 -6.03 12.50 11.69
CA ILE A 37 -4.81 12.68 12.50
C ILE A 37 -5.21 13.32 13.83
N ILE A 38 -4.74 12.75 14.93
CA ILE A 38 -4.96 13.21 16.31
C ILE A 38 -3.62 13.51 16.98
N ASN A 39 -3.65 14.28 18.06
CA ASN A 39 -2.49 14.50 18.91
C ASN A 39 -2.55 13.53 20.10
N VAL A 40 -1.46 12.79 20.33
CA VAL A 40 -1.29 11.87 21.47
C VAL A 40 0.05 12.21 22.10
N ASP A 41 0.03 12.69 23.35
CA ASP A 41 1.23 13.07 24.12
C ASP A 41 2.19 14.00 23.35
N GLY A 42 1.64 15.01 22.67
CA GLY A 42 2.39 15.98 21.86
C GLY A 42 2.85 15.45 20.49
N THR A 43 2.53 14.20 20.15
CA THR A 43 2.89 13.58 18.87
C THR A 43 1.65 13.40 17.97
N ARG A 44 1.76 13.80 16.70
CA ARG A 44 0.70 13.58 15.70
C ARG A 44 0.68 12.11 15.28
N ALA A 45 -0.51 11.49 15.33
CA ALA A 45 -0.69 10.08 15.02
C ALA A 45 -2.03 9.81 14.31
N ALA A 46 -2.13 8.69 13.60
CA ALA A 46 -3.38 8.26 12.98
C ALA A 46 -4.40 7.83 14.05
N ASN A 47 -5.67 8.24 13.92
CA ASN A 47 -6.76 7.72 14.72
C ASN A 47 -7.17 6.32 14.22
N LEU A 48 -6.40 5.32 14.65
CA LEU A 48 -6.57 3.92 14.22
C LEU A 48 -7.91 3.32 14.63
N THR A 49 -8.47 3.75 15.76
CA THR A 49 -9.79 3.28 16.23
C THR A 49 -10.88 3.75 15.28
N LYS A 50 -10.90 5.05 14.94
CA LYS A 50 -11.87 5.61 13.98
C LYS A 50 -11.76 4.94 12.61
N LEU A 51 -10.53 4.86 12.08
CA LEU A 51 -10.27 4.20 10.79
C LEU A 51 -10.79 2.75 10.76
N ARG A 52 -10.59 1.99 11.84
CA ARG A 52 -11.06 0.60 11.94
C ARG A 52 -12.58 0.50 11.85
N GLU A 53 -13.29 1.35 12.59
CA GLU A 53 -14.75 1.31 12.63
C GLU A 53 -15.37 1.80 11.32
N GLU A 54 -14.79 2.83 10.68
CA GLU A 54 -15.20 3.29 9.35
C GLU A 54 -15.01 2.20 8.29
N MET A 55 -13.86 1.53 8.29
CA MET A 55 -13.60 0.39 7.41
C MET A 55 -14.62 -0.73 7.61
N LYS A 56 -14.89 -1.12 8.86
CA LYS A 56 -15.88 -2.16 9.18
C LYS A 56 -17.29 -1.77 8.71
N LYS A 57 -17.70 -0.53 8.98
CA LYS A 57 -19.01 0.01 8.57
C LYS A 57 -19.15 0.03 7.05
N ARG A 58 -18.14 0.54 6.33
CA ARG A 58 -18.17 0.69 4.87
C ARG A 58 -18.27 -0.63 4.11
N TYR A 59 -17.65 -1.69 4.66
CA TYR A 59 -17.66 -3.03 4.07
C TYR A 59 -18.69 -3.97 4.70
N GLY A 60 -19.51 -3.51 5.65
CA GLY A 60 -20.54 -4.31 6.29
C GLY A 60 -20.00 -5.52 7.08
N VAL A 61 -18.80 -5.43 7.66
CA VAL A 61 -18.16 -6.56 8.35
C VAL A 61 -18.05 -6.35 9.86
N LYS A 62 -18.30 -7.42 10.62
CA LYS A 62 -18.14 -7.42 12.08
C LYS A 62 -16.69 -7.45 12.53
N ARG A 63 -15.79 -8.06 11.74
CA ARG A 63 -14.35 -8.23 12.06
C ARG A 63 -13.49 -7.61 10.96
N HIS A 64 -12.52 -6.80 11.35
CA HIS A 64 -11.60 -6.13 10.41
C HIS A 64 -10.70 -7.13 9.65
N GLY A 65 -10.47 -8.33 10.18
CA GLY A 65 -9.75 -9.41 9.47
C GLY A 65 -10.45 -9.90 8.20
N CYS A 66 -11.72 -9.55 8.00
CA CYS A 66 -12.46 -9.83 6.77
C CYS A 66 -12.16 -8.84 5.63
N ILE A 67 -11.33 -7.82 5.89
CA ILE A 67 -10.90 -6.81 4.92
C ILE A 67 -9.47 -7.15 4.49
N ARG A 68 -9.37 -7.78 3.33
CA ARG A 68 -8.16 -8.39 2.78
C ARG A 68 -7.99 -7.94 1.33
N GLY A 69 -6.77 -7.88 0.83
CA GLY A 69 -6.46 -7.38 -0.50
C GLY A 69 -5.39 -6.30 -0.49
N ILE A 70 -5.53 -5.29 -1.35
CA ILE A 70 -4.50 -4.28 -1.60
C ILE A 70 -4.91 -2.97 -0.95
N TYR A 71 -3.95 -2.24 -0.41
CA TYR A 71 -4.13 -0.88 0.11
C TYR A 71 -3.12 0.07 -0.52
N MET A 72 -3.58 1.27 -0.78
CA MET A 72 -2.81 2.38 -1.33
C MET A 72 -2.92 3.55 -0.36
N ILE A 73 -1.78 4.10 0.06
CA ILE A 73 -1.70 5.25 0.95
C ILE A 73 -1.37 6.46 0.09
N TYR A 74 -2.28 7.43 0.07
CA TYR A 74 -2.10 8.73 -0.57
C TYR A 74 -1.84 9.79 0.48
N VAL A 75 -1.04 10.78 0.11
CA VAL A 75 -0.79 11.97 0.91
C VAL A 75 -1.07 13.23 0.12
N TYR A 76 -1.51 14.25 0.82
CA TYR A 76 -1.79 15.57 0.27
C TYR A 76 -1.10 16.60 1.14
N ASN A 77 -0.42 17.55 0.54
CA ASN A 77 0.05 18.74 1.23
C ASN A 77 -0.96 19.87 0.99
N THR A 78 -1.73 20.22 2.02
CA THR A 78 -2.76 21.26 1.94
C THR A 78 -2.20 22.67 1.94
N ASN A 79 -0.91 22.84 2.25
CA ASN A 79 -0.23 24.13 2.22
C ASN A 79 0.22 24.52 0.79
N LEU A 80 0.18 23.57 -0.16
CA LEU A 80 0.46 23.85 -1.57
C LEU A 80 -0.83 24.21 -2.30
N LYS A 81 -0.85 25.37 -2.98
CA LYS A 81 -1.94 25.73 -3.90
C LYS A 81 -2.06 24.65 -4.97
N GLY A 82 -3.24 24.05 -5.09
CA GLY A 82 -3.50 22.92 -6.00
C GLY A 82 -3.45 21.53 -5.36
N GLY A 83 -3.05 21.40 -4.09
CA GLY A 83 -3.21 20.19 -3.29
C GLY A 83 -2.70 18.91 -3.98
N GLU A 84 -1.39 18.81 -4.20
CA GLU A 84 -0.82 17.69 -4.94
C GLU A 84 -1.03 16.35 -4.19
N LYS A 85 -1.90 15.50 -4.74
CA LYS A 85 -2.14 14.13 -4.27
C LYS A 85 -1.00 13.24 -4.74
N LYS A 86 -0.21 12.71 -3.82
CA LYS A 86 0.86 11.75 -4.11
C LYS A 86 0.51 10.37 -3.61
N LEU A 87 0.67 9.37 -4.47
CA LEU A 87 0.68 7.98 -4.04
C LEU A 87 1.98 7.70 -3.28
N PHE A 88 1.87 7.51 -1.98
CA PHE A 88 3.01 7.30 -1.11
C PHE A 88 3.43 5.83 -1.07
N TYR A 89 2.47 4.90 -0.96
CA TYR A 89 2.75 3.50 -0.72
C TYR A 89 1.64 2.60 -1.26
N ILE A 90 2.01 1.44 -1.82
CA ILE A 90 1.09 0.34 -2.12
C ILE A 90 1.54 -0.89 -1.33
N GLY A 91 0.60 -1.67 -0.82
CA GLY A 91 0.92 -3.00 -0.34
C GLY A 91 -0.30 -3.91 -0.27
N GLU A 92 -0.04 -5.20 -0.03
CA GLU A 92 -1.09 -6.22 0.09
C GLU A 92 -1.19 -6.80 1.50
N SER A 93 -2.34 -7.42 1.78
CA SER A 93 -2.54 -8.28 2.94
C SER A 93 -3.49 -9.42 2.65
N ARG A 94 -3.00 -10.65 2.78
CA ARG A 94 -3.85 -11.86 2.83
C ARG A 94 -4.69 -11.96 4.11
N LYS A 95 -4.22 -11.39 5.23
CA LYS A 95 -4.86 -11.59 6.54
C LYS A 95 -5.77 -10.43 6.94
N SER A 96 -5.26 -9.20 6.87
CA SER A 96 -5.94 -8.00 7.35
C SER A 96 -5.22 -6.76 6.84
N VAL A 97 -5.90 -5.97 6.01
CA VAL A 97 -5.40 -4.67 5.55
C VAL A 97 -5.22 -3.72 6.75
N PHE A 98 -6.18 -3.68 7.66
CA PHE A 98 -6.11 -2.82 8.84
C PHE A 98 -4.87 -3.11 9.71
N SER A 99 -4.55 -4.38 9.93
CA SER A 99 -3.38 -4.77 10.73
C SER A 99 -2.07 -4.31 10.08
N ARG A 100 -2.00 -4.30 8.75
CA ARG A 100 -0.86 -3.74 8.00
C ARG A 100 -0.81 -2.23 8.16
N LEU A 101 -1.92 -1.52 7.92
CA LEU A 101 -2.02 -0.07 8.08
C LEU A 101 -1.61 0.38 9.49
N LYS A 102 -2.14 -0.28 10.54
CA LYS A 102 -1.71 -0.06 11.93
C LYS A 102 -0.20 -0.18 12.08
N ARG A 103 0.42 -1.26 11.55
CA ARG A 103 1.87 -1.43 11.60
C ARG A 103 2.61 -0.29 10.89
N HIS A 104 2.11 0.20 9.75
CA HIS A 104 2.71 1.31 9.02
C HIS A 104 2.61 2.63 9.78
N PHE A 105 1.43 2.97 10.28
CA PHE A 105 1.19 4.22 11.00
C PHE A 105 1.84 4.27 12.39
N SER A 106 2.02 3.12 13.06
CA SER A 106 2.79 3.06 14.32
C SER A 106 4.32 3.08 14.13
N LYS A 107 4.85 3.25 12.90
CA LYS A 107 6.31 3.34 12.71
C LYS A 107 6.90 4.63 13.27
N VAL A 108 6.11 5.69 13.40
CA VAL A 108 6.57 6.99 13.92
C VAL A 108 7.09 6.87 15.34
N GLU A 109 6.38 6.11 16.18
CA GLU A 109 6.80 5.79 17.56
C GLU A 109 8.10 4.98 17.57
N LYS A 110 8.26 4.06 16.62
CA LYS A 110 9.40 3.13 16.54
C LYS A 110 10.68 3.75 15.99
N GLN A 111 10.61 4.94 15.39
CA GLN A 111 11.80 5.67 14.97
C GLN A 111 12.56 6.31 16.13
N LYS A 112 11.88 6.56 17.26
CA LYS A 112 12.52 7.06 18.47
C LYS A 112 13.47 6.03 19.12
N ILE A 113 13.53 4.82 18.58
CA ILE A 113 14.40 3.72 19.03
C ILE A 113 15.68 3.73 18.20
N GLU A 114 16.83 3.72 18.88
CA GLU A 114 18.15 3.67 18.27
C GLU A 114 18.31 2.44 17.35
N GLY A 115 18.86 2.62 16.14
CA GLY A 115 19.00 1.55 15.14
C GLY A 115 17.77 1.29 14.25
N ALA A 116 16.74 2.15 14.28
CA ALA A 116 15.58 2.01 13.41
C ALA A 116 15.96 2.04 11.90
N PRO A 117 15.40 1.15 11.05
CA PRO A 117 15.70 1.13 9.61
C PRO A 117 15.35 2.46 8.91
N ALA A 118 16.22 2.94 8.01
CA ALA A 118 16.03 4.19 7.26
C ALA A 118 14.66 4.30 6.55
N ARG A 119 14.11 3.18 6.07
CA ARG A 119 12.77 3.09 5.45
C ARG A 119 11.62 3.48 6.39
N TYR A 120 11.86 3.60 7.70
CA TYR A 120 10.85 4.10 8.63
C TYR A 120 10.72 5.61 8.53
N LYS A 121 11.81 6.34 8.23
CA LYS A 121 11.85 7.81 8.10
C LYS A 121 10.86 8.35 7.06
N SER A 122 10.66 7.65 5.94
CA SER A 122 9.65 8.08 4.95
C SER A 122 8.22 8.07 5.52
N PHE A 123 7.92 7.21 6.51
CA PHE A 123 6.59 7.12 7.13
C PHE A 123 6.35 8.16 8.25
N SER A 124 7.39 8.80 8.83
CA SER A 124 7.16 9.89 9.81
C SER A 124 6.57 11.13 9.15
N ASN A 125 7.05 11.45 7.95
CA ASN A 125 6.62 12.64 7.22
C ASN A 125 5.14 12.59 6.78
N LEU A 126 4.47 11.44 6.96
CA LEU A 126 3.02 11.32 6.75
C LEU A 126 2.22 12.23 7.68
N PHE A 127 2.76 12.51 8.87
CA PHE A 127 2.05 13.22 9.93
C PHE A 127 2.53 14.66 10.13
N ASP A 128 3.36 15.18 9.22
CA ASP A 128 3.79 16.58 9.24
C ASP A 128 2.58 17.53 9.18
N GLU A 129 2.77 18.76 9.64
CA GLU A 129 1.71 19.77 9.62
C GLU A 129 1.28 20.10 8.19
N GLY A 130 -0.03 20.29 7.97
CA GLY A 130 -0.59 20.48 6.63
C GLY A 130 -0.67 19.22 5.77
N MET A 131 -0.32 18.04 6.31
CA MET A 131 -0.50 16.78 5.61
C MET A 131 -1.88 16.18 5.87
N LYS A 132 -2.56 15.75 4.80
CA LYS A 132 -3.72 14.85 4.85
C LYS A 132 -3.35 13.49 4.29
N ILE A 133 -4.00 12.44 4.80
CA ILE A 133 -3.76 11.05 4.40
C ILE A 133 -5.08 10.43 3.97
N GLU A 134 -5.08 9.77 2.81
CA GLU A 134 -6.18 8.92 2.35
C GLU A 134 -5.67 7.50 2.13
N VAL A 135 -6.48 6.51 2.48
CA VAL A 135 -6.21 5.11 2.17
C VAL A 135 -7.28 4.59 1.23
N LYS A 136 -6.88 4.15 0.03
CA LYS A 136 -7.74 3.39 -0.88
C LYS A 136 -7.51 1.90 -0.67
N ILE A 137 -8.58 1.14 -0.57
CA ILE A 137 -8.54 -0.32 -0.38
C ILE A 137 -9.25 -0.99 -1.54
N LEU A 138 -8.56 -1.95 -2.14
CA LEU A 138 -9.05 -2.88 -3.15
C LEU A 138 -9.26 -4.22 -2.44
N ARG A 139 -10.50 -4.47 -2.00
CA ARG A 139 -10.85 -5.64 -1.18
C ARG A 139 -11.12 -6.85 -2.06
N LEU A 140 -10.38 -7.92 -1.77
CA LEU A 140 -10.53 -9.25 -2.38
C LEU A 140 -11.24 -10.17 -1.38
N LYS A 141 -12.45 -10.62 -1.73
CA LYS A 141 -13.36 -11.31 -0.80
C LYS A 141 -13.03 -12.79 -0.63
N THR A 142 -12.81 -13.50 -1.74
CA THR A 142 -12.63 -14.96 -1.77
C THR A 142 -11.16 -15.36 -1.60
N GLU A 143 -10.91 -16.61 -1.18
CA GLU A 143 -9.54 -17.15 -1.13
C GLU A 143 -8.91 -17.24 -2.52
N GLU A 144 -9.70 -17.55 -3.54
CA GLU A 144 -9.24 -17.61 -4.93
C GLU A 144 -8.73 -16.24 -5.40
N ASN A 145 -9.51 -15.17 -5.19
CA ASN A 145 -9.11 -13.83 -5.58
C ASN A 145 -7.84 -13.37 -4.82
N LEU A 146 -7.67 -13.81 -3.57
CA LEU A 146 -6.47 -13.51 -2.78
C LEU A 146 -5.19 -14.15 -3.32
N LEU A 147 -5.28 -15.18 -4.16
CA LEU A 147 -4.10 -15.73 -4.84
C LEU A 147 -3.47 -14.69 -5.77
N TYR A 148 -4.29 -13.85 -6.41
CA TYR A 148 -3.85 -12.82 -7.36
C TYR A 148 -3.39 -11.51 -6.71
N ARG A 149 -3.60 -11.32 -5.41
CA ARG A 149 -3.35 -10.04 -4.72
C ARG A 149 -1.91 -9.50 -4.90
N ARG A 150 -0.91 -10.38 -4.98
CA ARG A 150 0.51 -9.99 -5.12
C ARG A 150 0.78 -9.51 -6.53
N LEU A 151 0.35 -10.28 -7.53
CA LEU A 151 0.46 -9.90 -8.93
C LEU A 151 -0.26 -8.58 -9.21
N LEU A 152 -1.49 -8.42 -8.70
CA LEU A 152 -2.24 -7.17 -8.82
C LEU A 152 -1.54 -6.00 -8.13
N GLU A 153 -0.94 -6.22 -6.96
CA GLU A 153 -0.15 -5.20 -6.27
C GLU A 153 1.10 -4.80 -7.08
N GLU A 154 1.82 -5.77 -7.64
CA GLU A 154 2.98 -5.55 -8.49
C GLU A 154 2.62 -4.76 -9.75
N ILE A 155 1.53 -5.13 -10.44
CA ILE A 155 1.02 -4.40 -11.61
C ILE A 155 0.73 -2.93 -11.24
N LEU A 156 0.04 -2.70 -10.12
CA LEU A 156 -0.26 -1.34 -9.65
C LEU A 156 1.02 -0.58 -9.28
N THR A 157 1.96 -1.21 -8.59
CA THR A 157 3.23 -0.59 -8.20
C THR A 157 4.07 -0.20 -9.41
N LEU A 158 4.12 -1.04 -10.45
CA LEU A 158 4.82 -0.74 -11.70
C LEU A 158 4.14 0.38 -12.51
N SER A 159 2.80 0.40 -12.52
CA SER A 159 2.02 1.36 -13.30
C SER A 159 2.00 2.75 -12.65
N GLU A 160 1.79 2.81 -11.33
CA GLU A 160 1.55 4.05 -10.58
C GLU A 160 2.83 4.67 -10.00
N LYS A 161 3.93 3.89 -9.90
CA LYS A 161 5.24 4.32 -9.41
C LYS A 161 5.15 5.09 -8.06
N PRO A 162 4.76 4.41 -6.97
CA PRO A 162 4.57 5.06 -5.68
C PRO A 162 5.88 5.63 -5.12
N LYS A 163 5.80 6.78 -4.45
CA LYS A 163 6.98 7.56 -3.98
C LYS A 163 8.02 6.73 -3.21
N TYR A 164 7.59 5.76 -2.42
CA TYR A 164 8.55 4.94 -1.63
C TYR A 164 9.51 4.13 -2.52
N ILE A 165 9.15 3.80 -3.76
CA ILE A 165 10.03 3.13 -4.70
C ILE A 165 11.14 4.09 -5.15
N ASP A 166 10.81 5.34 -5.42
CA ASP A 166 11.81 6.37 -5.75
C ASP A 166 12.77 6.59 -4.56
N ASP A 167 12.23 6.67 -3.33
CA ASP A 167 13.04 6.78 -2.11
C ASP A 167 13.98 5.58 -1.95
N LEU A 168 13.52 4.35 -2.25
CA LEU A 168 14.36 3.14 -2.19
C LEU A 168 15.46 3.16 -3.25
N ASN A 169 15.13 3.49 -4.50
CA ASN A 169 16.07 3.56 -5.60
C ASN A 169 17.15 4.64 -5.34
N ASN A 170 16.75 5.81 -4.87
CA ASN A 170 17.68 6.88 -4.50
C ASN A 170 18.62 6.48 -3.35
N ASN A 171 18.14 5.68 -2.40
CA ASN A 171 18.99 5.15 -1.32
C ASN A 171 19.91 4.02 -1.77
N LEU A 172 19.54 3.24 -2.80
CA LEU A 172 20.41 2.23 -3.42
C LEU A 172 21.54 2.89 -4.21
N VAL A 173 21.24 3.94 -5.01
CA VAL A 173 22.25 4.72 -5.73
C VAL A 173 23.24 5.40 -4.79
N LYS A 174 22.79 5.88 -3.62
CA LYS A 174 23.70 6.44 -2.59
C LYS A 174 24.61 5.39 -1.92
N ARG A 175 24.22 4.11 -1.93
CA ARG A 175 25.02 3.02 -1.35
C ARG A 175 26.00 2.41 -2.35
N ASN A 176 25.66 2.44 -3.63
CA ASN A 176 26.51 2.02 -4.74
C ASN A 176 26.56 3.17 -5.76
N PRO A 177 27.36 4.22 -5.53
CA PRO A 177 27.62 5.20 -6.56
C PRO A 177 28.29 4.46 -7.72
N VAL A 178 27.61 4.41 -8.87
CA VAL A 178 28.26 4.00 -10.11
C VAL A 178 29.18 5.16 -10.46
N GLU A 179 30.48 4.96 -10.31
CA GLU A 179 31.48 5.87 -10.87
C GLU A 179 31.28 5.87 -12.40
N LEU A 180 30.88 7.01 -12.95
CA LEU A 180 30.83 7.27 -14.39
C LEU A 180 32.23 7.65 -14.88
#